data_AF-A0A1M6ANI9-F1
#
_entry.id   AF-A0A1M6ANI9-F1
#
_cell.length_a   1.000
_cell.length_b   1.000
_cell.length_c   1.000
_cell.angle_alpha   90.00
_cell.angle_beta   90.00
_cell.angle_gamma   90.00
#
_symmetry.space_group_name_H-M   'P 1'
#
loop_
_entity.id
_entity.type
_entity.pdbx_description
1 polymer ?
#
loop_
_entity_poly.entity_id
_entity_poly.type
_entity_poly.pdbx_seq_one_letter_code
_entity_poly.pdbx_strand_id
1 'polypeptide(L)'
;MALRARIFPVDRDGPDAVDARATHATIEDSVSGAPVAAFRALSLRGPELADASYAGQFYDLSKLSAFSAPLIELGRFCIAPGGGDPDILRLAWAGITRLVDRDDAGLLFGCTSFAGCDPAPHAAALSLLGARYRGPDRWRPTPGRGPVVRFDDLAPAIDPRAALQAMPTLMRSYLGMGGWVSDHAVIDPGMGTLHVFTGVETARIPPARARRLRSLAATG
;
A
#
# COMPACT_ATOMS: atom_id res chain seq x y z
N MET A 1 16.95 3.92 -6.63
CA MET A 1 16.10 4.45 -7.72
C MET A 1 16.12 3.59 -8.99
N ALA A 2 17.25 2.99 -9.39
CA ALA A 2 17.33 2.20 -10.63
C ALA A 2 16.30 1.05 -10.74
N LEU A 3 16.05 0.29 -9.66
CA LEU A 3 15.03 -0.77 -9.67
C LEU A 3 13.62 -0.21 -9.92
N ARG A 4 13.29 0.91 -9.28
CA ARG A 4 12.01 1.60 -9.43
C ARG A 4 11.78 2.05 -10.87
N ALA A 5 12.74 2.72 -11.50
CA ALA A 5 12.64 3.17 -12.90
C ALA A 5 12.46 2.01 -13.91
N ARG A 6 12.95 0.80 -13.58
CA ARG A 6 12.71 -0.40 -14.40
C ARG A 6 11.27 -0.92 -14.29
N ILE A 7 10.63 -0.75 -13.14
CA ILE A 7 9.31 -1.32 -12.83
C ILE A 7 8.18 -0.31 -13.06
N PHE A 8 8.37 0.93 -12.63
CA PHE A 8 7.41 2.01 -12.77
C PHE A 8 7.84 2.94 -13.91
N PRO A 9 7.09 2.99 -15.03
CA PRO A 9 7.41 3.87 -16.15
C PRO A 9 7.56 5.35 -15.73
N VAL A 10 6.71 5.81 -14.80
CA VAL A 10 6.73 7.19 -14.28
C VAL A 10 8.01 7.56 -13.54
N ASP A 11 8.76 6.58 -13.04
CA ASP A 11 10.01 6.83 -12.30
C ASP A 11 11.22 6.90 -13.26
N ARG A 12 11.04 6.73 -14.57
CA ARG A 12 12.12 6.85 -15.58
C ARG A 12 12.56 8.29 -15.79
N ASP A 13 11.63 9.23 -15.59
CA ASP A 13 11.87 10.66 -15.78
C ASP A 13 12.53 11.31 -14.54
N GLY A 14 12.76 10.53 -13.48
CA GLY A 14 13.42 10.97 -12.25
C GLY A 14 12.54 10.86 -11.01
N PRO A 15 13.01 11.39 -9.87
CA PRO A 15 12.24 11.40 -8.63
C PRO A 15 11.01 12.33 -8.72
N ASP A 16 9.94 11.95 -8.05
CA ASP A 16 8.74 12.79 -7.89
C ASP A 16 8.82 13.69 -6.64
N ALA A 17 7.80 14.52 -6.42
CA ALA A 17 7.74 15.45 -5.29
C ALA A 17 7.77 14.76 -3.90
N VAL A 18 7.32 13.51 -3.81
CA VAL A 18 7.31 12.73 -2.56
C VAL A 18 8.70 12.18 -2.27
N ASP A 19 9.49 11.88 -3.30
CA ASP A 19 10.81 11.26 -3.16
C ASP A 19 11.79 12.11 -2.35
N ALA A 20 11.71 13.44 -2.42
CA ALA A 20 12.57 14.34 -1.65
C ALA A 20 12.35 14.27 -0.13
N ARG A 21 11.15 13.84 0.31
CA ARG A 21 10.75 13.79 1.71
C ARG A 21 10.70 12.37 2.29
N ALA A 22 10.62 11.37 1.42
CA ALA A 22 10.45 10.00 1.83
C ALA A 22 11.76 9.35 2.30
N THR A 23 11.65 8.46 3.28
CA THR A 23 12.69 7.45 3.54
C THR A 23 12.61 6.40 2.43
N HIS A 24 13.74 6.11 1.78
CA HIS A 24 13.83 5.08 0.75
C HIS A 24 14.49 3.84 1.32
N ALA A 25 13.89 2.69 1.07
CA ALA A 25 14.41 1.41 1.49
C ALA A 25 14.60 0.50 0.28
N THR A 26 15.71 -0.22 0.27
CA THR A 26 16.05 -1.24 -0.72
C THR A 26 16.37 -2.52 0.01
N ILE A 27 15.94 -3.65 -0.55
CA ILE A 27 16.35 -4.98 -0.14
C ILE A 27 17.28 -5.50 -1.22
N GLU A 28 18.44 -6.00 -0.81
CA GLU A 28 19.49 -6.45 -1.70
C GLU A 28 19.71 -7.95 -1.54
N ASP A 29 20.03 -8.61 -2.65
CA ASP A 29 20.52 -9.98 -2.63
C ASP A 29 21.89 -10.01 -1.95
N SER A 30 22.05 -10.87 -0.94
CA SER A 30 23.26 -10.88 -0.10
C SER A 30 24.52 -11.35 -0.82
N VAL A 31 24.38 -12.04 -1.96
CA VAL A 31 25.51 -12.59 -2.71
C VAL A 31 25.98 -11.61 -3.79
N SER A 32 25.05 -11.10 -4.58
CA SER A 32 25.31 -10.23 -5.72
C SER A 32 25.27 -8.73 -5.38
N GLY A 33 24.69 -8.34 -4.24
CA GLY A 33 24.40 -6.94 -3.90
C GLY A 33 23.33 -6.30 -4.77
N ALA A 34 22.65 -7.06 -5.63
CA ALA A 34 21.65 -6.51 -6.54
C ALA A 34 20.35 -6.17 -5.80
N PRO A 35 19.69 -5.04 -6.10
CA PRO A 35 18.41 -4.69 -5.47
C PRO A 35 17.31 -5.64 -5.96
N VAL A 36 16.71 -6.37 -5.02
CA VAL A 36 15.60 -7.31 -5.28
C VAL A 36 14.23 -6.76 -4.91
N ALA A 37 14.17 -5.74 -4.05
CA ALA A 37 12.95 -4.99 -3.82
C ALA A 37 13.26 -3.56 -3.36
N ALA A 38 12.29 -2.67 -3.53
CA ALA A 38 12.38 -1.30 -3.03
C ALA A 38 11.00 -0.81 -2.60
N PHE A 39 10.98 0.14 -1.66
CA PHE A 39 9.81 0.92 -1.31
C PHE A 39 10.23 2.29 -0.77
N ARG A 40 9.28 3.19 -0.68
CA ARG A 40 9.44 4.45 0.06
C ARG A 40 8.41 4.55 1.17
N ALA A 41 8.77 5.28 2.23
CA ALA A 41 7.93 5.55 3.37
C ALA A 41 7.98 7.05 3.69
N LEU A 42 6.83 7.70 3.75
CA LEU A 42 6.71 9.11 4.10
C LEU A 42 5.96 9.23 5.43
N SER A 43 6.63 9.76 6.45
CA SER A 43 6.02 10.06 7.75
C SER A 43 5.26 11.37 7.66
N LEU A 44 4.01 11.38 8.12
CA LEU A 44 3.07 12.49 7.98
C LEU A 44 2.27 12.69 9.26
N ARG A 45 1.78 13.91 9.43
CA ARG A 45 0.68 14.22 10.35
C ARG A 45 -0.53 14.68 9.57
N GLY A 46 -1.70 14.58 10.21
CA GLY A 46 -3.00 14.85 9.58
C GLY A 46 -3.06 16.08 8.67
N PRO A 47 -2.61 17.28 9.11
CA PRO A 47 -2.65 18.50 8.29
C PRO A 47 -1.81 18.44 7.01
N GLU A 48 -0.79 17.59 6.96
CA GLU A 48 0.11 17.49 5.80
C GLU A 48 -0.43 16.56 4.72
N LEU A 49 -1.43 15.74 5.02
CA LEU A 49 -1.87 14.65 4.14
C LEU A 49 -2.30 15.13 2.75
N ALA A 50 -3.03 16.24 2.67
CA ALA A 50 -3.58 16.72 1.39
C ALA A 50 -2.49 17.13 0.39
N ASP A 51 -1.43 17.77 0.88
CA ASP A 51 -0.40 18.40 0.03
C ASP A 51 0.85 17.52 -0.14
N ALA A 52 1.14 16.67 0.85
CA ALA A 52 2.36 15.87 0.89
C ALA A 52 2.19 14.46 0.33
N SER A 53 0.97 13.91 0.41
CA SER A 53 0.74 12.50 0.15
C SER A 53 0.57 12.21 -1.34
N TYR A 54 1.10 11.07 -1.80
CA TYR A 54 0.78 10.58 -3.13
C TYR A 54 -0.68 10.15 -3.22
N ALA A 55 -1.21 9.45 -2.21
CA ALA A 55 -2.62 9.09 -2.14
C ALA A 55 -3.52 10.33 -2.12
N GLY A 56 -3.09 11.43 -1.50
CA GLY A 56 -3.79 12.72 -1.48
C GLY A 56 -4.03 13.35 -2.85
N GLN A 57 -3.26 12.95 -3.88
CA GLN A 57 -3.47 13.40 -5.26
C GLN A 57 -4.76 12.84 -5.88
N PHE A 58 -5.24 11.70 -5.37
CA PHE A 58 -6.34 10.92 -5.94
C PHE A 58 -7.52 10.75 -4.98
N TYR A 59 -7.25 10.72 -3.67
CA TYR A 59 -8.21 10.52 -2.61
C TYR A 59 -8.37 11.78 -1.77
N ASP A 60 -9.60 12.08 -1.37
CA ASP A 60 -9.84 13.08 -0.34
C ASP A 60 -9.54 12.47 1.03
N LEU A 61 -8.42 12.89 1.61
CA LEU A 61 -7.89 12.43 2.90
C LEU A 61 -8.36 13.31 4.08
N SER A 62 -9.31 14.23 3.90
CA SER A 62 -9.80 15.14 4.95
C SER A 62 -10.22 14.41 6.22
N LYS A 63 -10.94 13.30 6.08
CA LYS A 63 -11.31 12.42 7.21
C LYS A 63 -10.11 11.85 7.95
N LEU A 64 -9.08 11.46 7.22
CA LEU A 64 -7.86 10.89 7.77
C LEU A 64 -6.99 11.94 8.47
N SER A 65 -7.15 13.23 8.12
CA SER A 65 -6.43 14.33 8.75
C SER A 65 -6.75 14.50 10.25
N ALA A 66 -7.85 13.92 10.72
CA ALA A 66 -8.21 13.88 12.12
C ALA A 66 -7.54 12.75 12.92
N PHE A 67 -6.70 11.91 12.29
CA PHE A 67 -5.98 10.84 12.99
C PHE A 67 -4.92 11.45 13.92
N SER A 68 -4.93 11.06 15.20
CA SER A 68 -4.15 11.74 16.26
C SER A 68 -2.67 11.37 16.29
N ALA A 69 -2.33 10.15 15.86
CA ALA A 69 -0.96 9.66 15.83
C ALA A 69 -0.31 9.89 14.45
N PRO A 70 1.02 9.87 14.35
CA PRO A 70 1.73 9.88 13.07
C PRO A 70 1.24 8.79 12.11
N LEU A 71 1.27 9.11 10.83
CA LEU A 71 0.89 8.22 9.75
C LEU A 71 2.11 7.97 8.87
N ILE A 72 2.25 6.76 8.33
CA ILE A 72 3.26 6.45 7.33
C ILE A 72 2.58 6.07 6.03
N GLU A 73 2.79 6.88 4.99
CA GLU A 73 2.44 6.50 3.63
C GLU A 73 3.51 5.57 3.06
N LEU A 74 3.10 4.37 2.66
CA LEU A 74 3.92 3.42 1.91
C LEU A 74 3.63 3.56 0.42
N GLY A 75 4.67 3.70 -0.38
CA GLY A 75 4.56 3.86 -1.82
C GLY A 75 5.70 3.22 -2.57
N ARG A 76 5.53 3.13 -3.90
CA ARG A 76 6.55 2.61 -4.84
C ARG A 76 7.12 1.25 -4.40
N PHE A 77 6.30 0.43 -3.76
CA PHE A 77 6.68 -0.91 -3.36
C PHE A 77 6.80 -1.78 -4.62
N CYS A 78 7.98 -2.28 -4.91
CA CYS A 78 8.24 -3.13 -6.05
C CYS A 78 9.23 -4.24 -5.72
N ILE A 79 9.09 -5.35 -6.44
CA ILE A 79 9.98 -6.51 -6.35
C ILE A 79 10.53 -6.75 -7.76
N ALA A 80 11.81 -7.06 -7.86
CA ALA A 80 12.48 -7.37 -9.12
C ALA A 80 11.78 -8.55 -9.84
N PRO A 81 11.65 -8.51 -11.18
CA PRO A 81 11.14 -9.64 -11.95
C PRO A 81 11.93 -10.92 -11.66
N GLY A 82 11.23 -12.05 -11.44
CA GLY A 82 11.84 -13.31 -11.02
C GLY A 82 12.11 -13.43 -9.51
N GLY A 83 11.98 -12.34 -8.75
CA GLY A 83 12.06 -12.30 -7.29
C GLY A 83 10.73 -12.74 -6.66
N GLY A 84 10.55 -14.06 -6.50
CA GLY A 84 9.38 -14.64 -5.83
C GLY A 84 9.62 -15.05 -4.38
N ASP A 85 10.79 -14.73 -3.81
CA ASP A 85 11.15 -15.20 -2.48
C ASP A 85 10.22 -14.59 -1.41
N PRO A 86 9.45 -15.42 -0.68
CA PRO A 86 8.60 -14.97 0.40
C PRO A 86 9.34 -14.15 1.47
N ASP A 87 10.65 -14.34 1.63
CA ASP A 87 11.46 -13.61 2.59
C ASP A 87 11.66 -12.14 2.21
N ILE A 88 11.59 -11.77 0.92
CA ILE A 88 11.64 -10.36 0.49
C ILE A 88 10.53 -9.56 1.16
N LEU A 89 9.29 -10.06 1.11
CA LEU A 89 8.15 -9.37 1.72
C LEU A 89 8.30 -9.31 3.24
N ARG A 90 8.88 -10.35 3.86
CA ARG A 90 9.11 -10.39 5.31
C ARG A 90 10.17 -9.39 5.75
N LEU A 91 11.26 -9.27 5.02
CA LEU A 91 12.31 -8.27 5.23
C LEU A 91 11.76 -6.85 5.02
N ALA A 92 10.93 -6.65 3.99
CA ALA A 92 10.29 -5.35 3.79
C ALA A 92 9.41 -4.97 4.97
N TRP A 93 8.60 -5.91 5.48
CA TRP A 93 7.80 -5.68 6.66
C TRP A 93 8.62 -5.46 7.94
N ALA A 94 9.78 -6.11 8.08
CA ALA A 94 10.71 -5.84 9.16
C ALA A 94 11.24 -4.38 9.09
N GLY A 95 11.65 -3.93 7.91
CA GLY A 95 12.04 -2.54 7.67
C GLY A 95 10.93 -1.54 7.98
N ILE A 96 9.71 -1.80 7.50
CA ILE A 96 8.52 -0.97 7.79
C ILE A 96 8.23 -0.96 9.30
N THR A 97 8.39 -2.08 10.00
CA THR A 97 8.16 -2.17 11.44
C THR A 97 9.13 -1.28 12.21
N ARG A 98 10.39 -1.18 11.79
CA ARG A 98 11.34 -0.22 12.38
C ARG A 98 10.88 1.23 12.21
N LEU A 99 10.33 1.58 11.06
CA LEU A 99 9.81 2.92 10.81
C LEU A 99 8.56 3.20 11.66
N VAL A 100 7.67 2.22 11.79
CA VAL A 100 6.48 2.32 12.66
C VAL A 100 6.88 2.57 14.10
N ASP A 101 7.80 1.76 14.65
CA ASP A 101 8.22 1.87 16.05
C ASP A 101 9.05 3.16 16.27
N ARG A 102 9.87 3.58 15.30
CA ARG A 102 10.65 4.83 15.36
C ARG A 102 9.76 6.07 15.40
N ASP A 103 8.72 6.09 14.57
CA ASP A 103 7.85 7.27 14.39
C ASP A 103 6.61 7.24 15.30
N ASP A 104 6.46 6.18 16.12
CA ASP A 104 5.23 5.90 16.88
C ASP A 104 3.97 5.96 16.00
N ALA A 105 4.06 5.36 14.81
CA ALA A 105 3.02 5.48 13.80
C ALA A 105 1.75 4.73 14.23
N GLY A 106 0.61 5.41 14.21
CA GLY A 106 -0.69 4.81 14.50
C GLY A 106 -1.37 4.21 13.27
N LEU A 107 -0.98 4.65 12.07
CA LEU A 107 -1.55 4.17 10.81
C LEU A 107 -0.48 4.05 9.72
N LEU A 108 -0.43 2.88 9.09
CA LEU A 108 0.18 2.72 7.77
C LEU A 108 -0.90 2.91 6.71
N PHE A 109 -0.62 3.62 5.63
CA PHE A 109 -1.55 3.73 4.51
C PHE A 109 -0.83 3.82 3.16
N GLY A 110 -1.58 3.72 2.06
CA GLY A 110 -1.06 3.94 0.72
C GLY A 110 -2.00 3.42 -0.36
N CYS A 111 -1.54 3.50 -1.61
CA CYS A 111 -2.26 2.99 -2.77
C CYS A 111 -1.74 1.60 -3.13
N THR A 112 -2.55 0.56 -2.93
CA THR A 112 -2.23 -0.79 -3.41
C THR A 112 -2.77 -0.98 -4.81
N SER A 113 -1.89 -1.31 -5.75
CA SER A 113 -2.21 -1.33 -7.18
C SER A 113 -2.62 -2.71 -7.69
N PHE A 114 -3.64 -2.74 -8.53
CA PHE A 114 -3.96 -3.84 -9.44
C PHE A 114 -3.48 -3.47 -10.84
N ALA A 115 -2.97 -4.44 -11.60
CA ALA A 115 -2.37 -4.20 -12.90
C ALA A 115 -3.42 -3.85 -13.98
N GLY A 116 -3.15 -2.84 -14.80
CA GLY A 116 -4.05 -2.38 -15.85
C GLY A 116 -5.07 -1.36 -15.37
N CYS A 117 -5.68 -0.64 -16.31
CA CYS A 117 -6.73 0.35 -16.05
C CYS A 117 -8.16 -0.20 -16.23
N ASP A 118 -8.30 -1.43 -16.74
CA ASP A 118 -9.58 -2.10 -16.89
C ASP A 118 -9.97 -2.80 -15.57
N PRO A 119 -11.13 -2.46 -14.97
CA PRO A 119 -11.62 -3.15 -13.78
C PRO A 119 -12.17 -4.55 -14.03
N ALA A 120 -12.54 -4.91 -15.26
CA ALA A 120 -13.22 -6.17 -15.52
C ALA A 120 -12.43 -7.41 -15.05
N PRO A 121 -11.10 -7.53 -15.28
CA PRO A 121 -10.31 -8.66 -14.77
C PRO A 121 -10.24 -8.74 -13.24
N HIS A 122 -10.45 -7.61 -12.55
CA HIS A 122 -10.32 -7.49 -11.09
C HIS A 122 -11.66 -7.42 -10.38
N ALA A 123 -12.78 -7.45 -11.10
CA ALA A 123 -14.11 -7.16 -10.58
C ALA A 123 -14.48 -8.01 -9.35
N ALA A 124 -14.18 -9.32 -9.38
CA ALA A 124 -14.44 -10.22 -8.26
C ALA A 124 -13.58 -9.88 -7.02
N ALA A 125 -12.31 -9.50 -7.22
CA ALA A 125 -11.44 -9.09 -6.11
C ALA A 125 -11.90 -7.76 -5.51
N LEU A 126 -12.25 -6.78 -6.35
CA LEU A 126 -12.73 -5.47 -5.93
C LEU A 126 -14.10 -5.56 -5.22
N SER A 127 -15.02 -6.39 -5.70
CA SER A 127 -16.31 -6.60 -5.02
C SER A 127 -16.13 -7.30 -3.67
N LEU A 128 -15.22 -8.29 -3.58
CA LEU A 128 -14.89 -8.93 -2.30
C LEU A 128 -14.26 -7.94 -1.30
N LEU A 129 -13.39 -7.03 -1.79
CA LEU A 129 -12.83 -5.95 -0.99
C LEU A 129 -13.92 -5.06 -0.39
N GLY A 130 -14.88 -4.62 -1.21
CA GLY A 130 -16.03 -3.84 -0.75
C GLY A 130 -16.89 -4.59 0.27
N ALA A 131 -17.11 -5.89 0.09
CA ALA A 131 -17.97 -6.66 0.96
C ALA A 131 -17.36 -6.98 2.34
N ARG A 132 -16.04 -7.14 2.43
CA ARG A 132 -15.40 -7.71 3.64
C ARG A 132 -14.34 -6.83 4.30
N TYR A 133 -13.77 -5.87 3.58
CA TYR A 133 -12.56 -5.18 4.03
C TYR A 133 -12.71 -3.66 4.03
N ARG A 134 -13.94 -3.11 3.93
CA ARG A 134 -14.16 -1.66 4.02
C ARG A 134 -13.66 -1.10 5.34
N GLY A 135 -12.92 0.00 5.23
CA GLY A 135 -12.45 0.75 6.39
C GLY A 135 -13.58 1.46 7.15
N PRO A 136 -13.32 1.90 8.39
CA PRO A 136 -14.30 2.62 9.18
C PRO A 136 -14.65 3.97 8.54
N ASP A 137 -15.94 4.35 8.54
CA ASP A 137 -16.44 5.58 7.88
C ASP A 137 -15.71 6.86 8.26
N ARG A 138 -15.23 6.93 9.51
CA ARG A 138 -14.48 8.07 10.05
C ARG A 138 -13.10 8.24 9.43
N TRP A 139 -12.47 7.18 8.93
CA TRP A 139 -11.13 7.20 8.33
C TRP A 139 -11.14 6.94 6.83
N ARG A 140 -12.19 6.30 6.32
CA ARG A 140 -12.27 5.91 4.91
C ARG A 140 -12.31 7.16 4.01
N PRO A 141 -11.35 7.31 3.07
CA PRO A 141 -11.33 8.45 2.18
C PRO A 141 -12.49 8.41 1.18
N THR A 142 -12.89 9.59 0.73
CA THR A 142 -13.83 9.75 -0.38
C THR A 142 -13.06 9.93 -1.69
N PRO A 143 -13.70 9.75 -2.87
CA PRO A 143 -13.03 10.05 -4.13
C PRO A 143 -12.54 11.49 -4.17
N GLY A 144 -11.30 11.67 -4.60
CA GLY A 144 -10.72 12.98 -4.88
C GLY A 144 -10.78 13.27 -6.38
N ARG A 145 -9.67 13.04 -7.08
CA ARG A 145 -9.51 13.37 -8.51
C ARG A 145 -9.44 12.11 -9.38
N GLY A 146 -10.01 12.22 -10.57
CA GLY A 146 -9.97 11.17 -11.59
C GLY A 146 -11.17 10.22 -11.55
N PRO A 147 -11.29 9.34 -12.55
CA PRO A 147 -12.36 8.37 -12.62
C PRO A 147 -12.16 7.24 -11.61
N VAL A 148 -13.26 6.76 -11.03
CA VAL A 148 -13.26 5.73 -10.00
C VAL A 148 -14.18 4.57 -10.35
N VAL A 149 -13.86 3.41 -9.81
CA VAL A 149 -14.68 2.20 -9.86
C VAL A 149 -15.23 1.96 -8.47
N ARG A 150 -16.53 2.15 -8.27
CA ARG A 150 -17.18 1.87 -6.97
C ARG A 150 -17.37 0.37 -6.81
N PHE A 151 -17.07 -0.13 -5.63
CA PHE A 151 -17.19 -1.57 -5.37
C PHE A 151 -18.65 -2.03 -5.31
N ASP A 152 -19.58 -1.14 -4.95
CA ASP A 152 -21.02 -1.42 -4.91
C ASP A 152 -21.64 -1.59 -6.31
N ASP A 153 -20.98 -1.08 -7.36
CA ASP A 153 -21.46 -1.20 -8.75
C ASP A 153 -21.04 -2.54 -9.38
N LEU A 154 -20.20 -3.32 -8.68
CA LEU A 154 -19.67 -4.59 -9.17
C LEU A 154 -20.53 -5.77 -8.71
N ALA A 155 -20.69 -6.76 -9.59
CA ALA A 155 -21.32 -8.00 -9.20
C ALA A 155 -20.57 -8.67 -8.04
N PRO A 156 -21.29 -9.21 -7.04
CA PRO A 156 -20.66 -9.97 -5.95
C PRO A 156 -19.80 -11.12 -6.48
N ALA A 157 -18.64 -11.32 -5.84
CA ALA A 157 -17.76 -12.44 -6.18
C ALA A 157 -18.45 -13.79 -5.94
N ILE A 158 -18.56 -14.60 -6.99
CA ILE A 158 -19.16 -15.94 -6.91
C ILE A 158 -18.32 -16.88 -6.04
N ASP A 159 -16.99 -16.84 -6.21
CA ASP A 159 -16.03 -17.58 -5.39
C ASP A 159 -15.13 -16.60 -4.61
N PRO A 160 -15.44 -16.34 -3.32
CA PRO A 160 -14.63 -15.48 -2.48
C PRO A 160 -13.19 -15.97 -2.28
N ARG A 161 -12.93 -17.28 -2.35
CA ARG A 161 -11.57 -17.82 -2.18
C ARG A 161 -10.72 -17.52 -3.40
N ALA A 162 -11.27 -17.76 -4.59
CA ALA A 162 -10.60 -17.41 -5.84
C ALA A 162 -10.37 -15.89 -5.96
N ALA A 163 -11.37 -15.09 -5.60
CA ALA A 163 -11.26 -13.62 -5.58
C ALA A 163 -10.16 -13.13 -4.62
N LEU A 164 -10.04 -13.73 -3.44
CA LEU A 164 -8.94 -13.43 -2.50
C LEU A 164 -7.58 -13.80 -3.10
N GLN A 165 -7.47 -14.98 -3.73
CA GLN A 165 -6.22 -15.43 -4.36
C GLN A 165 -5.79 -14.56 -5.55
N ALA A 166 -6.74 -13.98 -6.27
CA ALA A 166 -6.48 -13.07 -7.38
C ALA A 166 -5.96 -11.69 -6.96
N MET A 167 -6.11 -11.30 -5.68
CA MET A 167 -5.58 -10.03 -5.18
C MET A 167 -4.05 -10.01 -5.24
N PRO A 168 -3.41 -8.84 -5.43
CA PRO A 168 -1.97 -8.69 -5.27
C PRO A 168 -1.48 -9.25 -3.92
N THR A 169 -0.31 -9.91 -3.91
CA THR A 169 0.25 -10.50 -2.68
C THR A 169 0.39 -9.48 -1.55
N LEU A 170 0.78 -8.25 -1.89
CA LEU A 170 0.90 -7.16 -0.93
C LEU A 170 -0.47 -6.78 -0.33
N MET A 171 -1.54 -6.72 -1.14
CA MET A 171 -2.91 -6.51 -0.67
C MET A 171 -3.29 -7.57 0.37
N ARG A 172 -3.12 -8.86 0.04
CA ARG A 172 -3.42 -9.95 0.98
C ARG A 172 -2.63 -9.83 2.28
N SER A 173 -1.37 -9.38 2.19
CA SER A 173 -0.53 -9.16 3.38
C SER A 173 -1.08 -8.05 4.28
N TYR A 174 -1.54 -6.92 3.72
CA TYR A 174 -2.18 -5.86 4.50
C TYR A 174 -3.46 -6.37 5.18
N LEU A 175 -4.34 -7.04 4.43
CA LEU A 175 -5.59 -7.59 4.97
C LEU A 175 -5.36 -8.57 6.12
N GLY A 176 -4.35 -9.45 6.00
CA GLY A 176 -3.94 -10.36 7.06
C GLY A 176 -3.41 -9.70 8.34
N MET A 177 -3.12 -8.39 8.29
CA MET A 177 -2.70 -7.58 9.44
C MET A 177 -3.83 -6.68 9.97
N GLY A 178 -5.09 -6.98 9.60
CA GLY A 178 -6.23 -6.15 9.97
C GLY A 178 -6.39 -4.91 9.08
N GLY A 179 -5.77 -4.95 7.90
CA GLY A 179 -5.89 -3.89 6.91
C GLY A 179 -7.31 -3.77 6.34
N TRP A 180 -7.61 -2.56 5.89
CA TRP A 180 -8.89 -2.18 5.33
C TRP A 180 -8.69 -1.31 4.10
N VAL A 181 -9.75 -1.15 3.30
CA VAL A 181 -9.71 -0.41 2.03
C VAL A 181 -10.78 0.69 1.92
N SER A 182 -10.61 1.58 0.94
CA SER A 182 -11.68 2.46 0.44
C SER A 182 -12.86 1.66 -0.13
N ASP A 183 -13.95 2.35 -0.46
CA ASP A 183 -15.12 1.77 -1.14
C ASP A 183 -15.03 1.85 -2.68
N HIS A 184 -13.88 2.26 -3.19
CA HIS A 184 -13.63 2.46 -4.60
C HIS A 184 -12.15 2.29 -4.93
N ALA A 185 -11.88 1.96 -6.20
CA ALA A 185 -10.57 2.07 -6.80
C ALA A 185 -10.48 3.32 -7.68
N VAL A 186 -9.32 3.96 -7.74
CA VAL A 186 -9.02 5.04 -8.68
C VAL A 186 -8.32 4.45 -9.90
N ILE A 187 -8.70 4.86 -11.10
CA ILE A 187 -8.00 4.49 -12.33
C ILE A 187 -6.82 5.46 -12.50
N ASP A 188 -5.59 4.94 -12.54
CA ASP A 188 -4.37 5.73 -12.76
C ASP A 188 -3.71 5.33 -14.10
N PRO A 189 -3.98 6.07 -15.19
CA PRO A 189 -3.36 5.83 -16.49
C PRO A 189 -1.85 6.06 -16.52
N GLY A 190 -1.31 6.91 -15.64
CA GLY A 190 0.12 7.20 -15.58
C GLY A 190 0.91 5.99 -15.07
N MET A 191 0.37 5.30 -14.07
CA MET A 191 0.92 4.06 -13.54
C MET A 191 0.45 2.81 -14.30
N GLY A 192 -0.63 2.92 -15.08
CA GLY A 192 -1.24 1.80 -15.79
C GLY A 192 -1.93 0.81 -14.85
N THR A 193 -2.63 1.33 -13.83
CA THR A 193 -3.12 0.56 -12.68
C THR A 193 -4.49 1.02 -12.20
N LEU A 194 -5.14 0.16 -11.41
CA LEU A 194 -6.20 0.55 -10.49
C LEU A 194 -5.60 0.66 -9.09
N HIS A 195 -5.74 1.82 -8.47
CA HIS A 195 -5.31 2.06 -7.10
C HIS A 195 -6.44 1.83 -6.13
N VAL A 196 -6.19 1.07 -5.07
CA VAL A 196 -7.10 0.94 -3.94
C VAL A 196 -6.39 1.54 -2.73
N PHE A 197 -7.02 2.52 -2.09
CA PHE A 197 -6.52 3.02 -0.82
C PHE A 197 -6.58 1.89 0.20
N THR A 198 -5.46 1.64 0.87
CA THR A 198 -5.33 0.61 1.90
C THR A 198 -4.79 1.24 3.17
N GLY A 199 -5.41 0.96 4.32
CA GLY A 199 -4.96 1.38 5.64
C GLY A 199 -4.75 0.20 6.58
N VAL A 200 -3.76 0.29 7.46
CA VAL A 200 -3.50 -0.68 8.55
C VAL A 200 -3.24 0.09 9.85
N GLU A 201 -4.25 0.11 10.72
CA GLU A 201 -4.10 0.67 12.07
C GLU A 201 -3.13 -0.23 12.85
N THR A 202 -2.05 0.34 13.39
CA THR A 202 -0.99 -0.46 14.04
C THR A 202 -1.51 -1.19 15.27
N ALA A 203 -2.48 -0.61 15.97
CA ALA A 203 -3.21 -1.23 17.08
C ALA A 203 -4.07 -2.44 16.68
N ARG A 204 -4.43 -2.60 15.40
CA ARG A 204 -5.23 -3.74 14.90
C ARG A 204 -4.38 -4.90 14.40
N ILE A 205 -3.08 -4.72 14.27
CA ILE A 205 -2.18 -5.79 13.85
C ILE A 205 -2.23 -6.91 14.90
N PRO A 206 -2.53 -8.17 14.52
CA PRO A 206 -2.59 -9.27 15.48
C PRO A 206 -1.32 -9.33 16.35
N PRO A 207 -1.41 -9.42 17.69
CA PRO A 207 -0.25 -9.31 18.57
C PRO A 207 0.87 -10.31 18.25
N ALA A 208 0.51 -11.55 17.87
CA ALA A 208 1.47 -12.56 17.43
C ALA A 208 2.22 -12.15 16.16
N ARG A 209 1.52 -11.52 15.21
CA ARG A 209 2.10 -11.00 13.97
C ARG A 209 3.04 -9.83 14.27
N ALA A 210 2.61 -8.88 15.09
CA ALA A 210 3.43 -7.73 15.50
C ALA A 210 4.73 -8.16 16.18
N ARG A 211 4.67 -9.10 17.15
CA ARG A 211 5.87 -9.65 17.81
C ARG A 211 6.84 -10.29 16.83
N ARG A 212 6.33 -11.06 15.86
CA ARG A 212 7.17 -11.71 14.85
C ARG A 212 7.87 -10.68 13.95
N LEU A 213 7.16 -9.64 13.53
CA LEU A 213 7.74 -8.57 12.73
C LEU A 213 8.81 -7.80 13.49
N ARG A 214 8.57 -7.48 14.77
CA ARG A 214 9.57 -6.82 15.64
C ARG A 214 10.80 -7.69 15.88
N SER A 215 10.61 -9.00 16.07
CA SER A 215 11.73 -9.93 16.19
C SER A 215 12.59 -9.96 14.93
N LEU A 216 11.99 -9.95 13.74
CA LEU A 216 12.72 -9.87 12.46
C LEU A 216 13.40 -8.51 12.29
N ALA A 217 12.75 -7.43 12.71
CA ALA A 217 13.26 -6.07 12.64
C ALA A 217 14.51 -5.83 13.51
N ALA A 218 14.65 -6.58 14.60
CA ALA A 218 15.81 -6.51 15.50
C ALA A 218 17.03 -7.30 15.00
N THR A 219 16.85 -8.21 14.04
CA THR A 219 17.91 -9.14 13.57
C THR A 219 18.63 -8.67 12.30
N GLY A 220 18.32 -7.49 11.77
CA GLY A 220 18.98 -6.93 10.58
C GLY A 220 18.61 -5.47 10.39
#